data_AF-A0A059LKY1-F1
#
_entry.id   AF-A0A059LKY1-F1
#
_cell.length_a   1.000
_cell.length_b   1.000
_cell.length_c   1.000
_cell.angle_alpha   90.00
_cell.angle_beta   90.00
_cell.angle_gamma   90.00
#
_symmetry.space_group_name_H-M   'P 1'
#
loop_
_entity.id
_entity.type
_entity.pdbx_description
1 polymer ?
#
loop_
_entity_poly.entity_id
_entity_poly.type
_entity_poly.pdbx_seq_one_letter_code
_entity_poly.pdbx_strand_id
1 'polypeptide(L)'
;MTLEQIGRDRLTHMAAKHWSNGSSSAFLPDLVERVYARELSGGSASLPSPQRLQLLELSQYLERYLWPNFDASSSHAHVMSMVLLVNEKYRQNLPAWSAFASENGAEEGSSTSPGLALFFQRLVSLEVASLPLPERLSLLLFFSAAFQSLETPPVRAQVLRLVSLPLWTTLSAQRLQLELHRQPALLKPWRALLRREA
;
A
#
# COMPACT_ATOMS: atom_id res chain seq x y z
N MET A 1 7.56 -7.28 24.75
CA MET A 1 7.79 -8.63 24.20
C MET A 1 9.23 -9.01 24.53
N THR A 2 9.50 -10.16 25.13
CA THR A 2 10.88 -10.60 25.44
C THR A 2 11.46 -11.44 24.30
N LEU A 3 12.78 -11.45 24.12
CA LEU A 3 13.47 -12.21 23.06
C LEU A 3 13.12 -13.71 23.09
N GLU A 4 12.90 -14.28 24.27
CA GLU A 4 12.49 -15.69 24.43
C GLU A 4 11.07 -15.98 23.92
N GLN A 5 10.15 -15.01 24.06
CA GLN A 5 8.79 -15.14 23.53
C GLN A 5 8.79 -15.08 22.00
N ILE A 6 9.67 -14.26 21.41
CA ILE A 6 9.85 -14.17 19.96
C ILE A 6 10.37 -15.50 19.40
N GLY A 7 11.39 -16.10 20.03
CA GLY A 7 11.97 -17.36 19.57
C GLY A 7 11.01 -18.56 19.62
N ARG A 8 10.02 -18.57 20.52
CA ARG A 8 9.02 -19.66 20.63
C ARG A 8 7.77 -19.44 19.79
N ASP A 9 7.61 -18.26 19.18
CA ASP A 9 6.40 -17.95 18.44
C ASP A 9 6.32 -18.73 17.11
N ARG A 10 5.12 -19.17 16.75
CA ARG A 10 4.87 -19.94 15.52
C ARG A 10 5.19 -19.13 14.27
N LEU A 11 4.96 -17.82 14.32
CA LEU A 11 5.22 -16.91 13.20
C LEU A 11 6.73 -16.79 12.92
N THR A 12 7.56 -16.80 13.96
CA THR A 12 9.02 -16.80 13.85
C THR A 12 9.54 -18.07 13.18
N HIS A 13 9.01 -19.23 13.54
CA HIS A 13 9.37 -20.50 12.90
C HIS A 13 8.92 -20.56 11.43
N MET A 14 7.74 -20.03 11.14
CA MET A 14 7.22 -19.91 9.78
C MET A 14 8.09 -18.98 8.92
N ALA A 15 8.52 -17.85 9.50
CA ALA A 15 9.45 -16.94 8.87
C ALA A 15 10.79 -17.60 8.57
N ALA A 16 11.36 -18.30 9.56
CA ALA A 16 12.59 -19.06 9.44
C ALA A 16 12.58 -20.01 8.22
N LYS A 17 11.44 -20.66 8.02
CA LYS A 17 11.24 -21.64 6.95
C LYS A 17 11.04 -21.02 5.57
N HIS A 18 10.37 -19.87 5.47
CA HIS A 18 9.80 -19.40 4.21
C HIS A 18 10.36 -18.11 3.63
N TRP A 19 10.85 -17.17 4.44
CA TRP A 19 11.33 -15.88 3.92
C TRP A 19 12.48 -15.22 4.69
N SER A 20 12.83 -15.70 5.87
CA SER A 20 13.94 -15.13 6.64
C SER A 20 15.31 -15.54 6.07
N ASN A 21 16.40 -15.01 6.64
CA ASN A 21 17.76 -15.27 6.15
C ASN A 21 18.04 -16.78 6.07
N GLY A 22 18.31 -17.27 4.86
CA GLY A 22 18.67 -18.66 4.59
C GLY A 22 17.52 -19.54 4.05
N SER A 23 16.30 -19.02 3.92
CA SER A 23 15.22 -19.78 3.27
C SER A 23 15.37 -19.76 1.74
N SER A 24 15.42 -20.93 1.11
CA SER A 24 15.37 -21.12 -0.35
C SER A 24 14.02 -21.63 -0.85
N SER A 25 12.98 -21.57 0.00
CA SER A 25 11.67 -22.10 -0.37
C SER A 25 11.00 -21.27 -1.46
N ALA A 26 10.35 -21.94 -2.40
CA ALA A 26 9.50 -21.28 -3.38
C ALA A 26 8.38 -20.47 -2.71
N PHE A 27 7.93 -19.41 -3.40
CA PHE A 27 6.78 -18.62 -2.97
C PHE A 27 5.50 -19.46 -2.93
N LEU A 28 4.70 -19.27 -1.88
CA LEU A 28 3.45 -19.99 -1.65
C LEU A 28 2.32 -18.98 -1.42
N PRO A 29 1.47 -18.70 -2.42
CA PRO A 29 0.33 -17.77 -2.28
C PRO A 29 -0.60 -18.15 -1.12
N ASP A 30 -0.86 -19.44 -0.93
CA ASP A 30 -1.69 -19.94 0.19
C ASP A 30 -1.12 -19.60 1.57
N LEU A 31 0.19 -19.38 1.68
CA LEU A 31 0.81 -18.96 2.93
C LEU A 31 0.38 -17.53 3.28
N VAL A 32 0.32 -16.64 2.28
CA VAL A 32 -0.13 -15.26 2.46
C VAL A 32 -1.57 -15.22 2.94
N GLU A 33 -2.45 -16.02 2.33
CA GLU A 33 -3.85 -16.17 2.77
C GLU A 33 -3.95 -16.65 4.22
N ARG A 34 -3.16 -17.66 4.60
CA ARG A 34 -3.14 -18.18 5.97
C ARG A 34 -2.64 -17.14 6.98
N VAL A 35 -1.58 -16.42 6.66
CA VAL A 35 -1.03 -15.35 7.51
C VAL A 35 -2.07 -14.25 7.68
N TYR A 36 -2.69 -13.83 6.59
CA TYR A 36 -3.70 -12.78 6.61
C TYR A 36 -4.91 -13.16 7.49
N ALA A 37 -5.48 -14.33 7.25
CA ALA A 37 -6.65 -14.80 7.98
C ALA A 37 -6.36 -15.07 9.47
N ARG A 38 -5.22 -15.66 9.80
CA ARG A 38 -4.93 -16.14 11.17
C ARG A 38 -4.19 -15.13 12.04
N GLU A 39 -3.33 -14.31 11.45
CA GLU A 39 -2.39 -13.46 12.18
C GLU A 39 -2.72 -11.97 12.03
N LEU A 40 -3.30 -11.57 10.89
CA LEU A 40 -3.65 -10.19 10.57
C LEU A 40 -5.15 -9.90 10.69
N SER A 41 -5.93 -10.82 11.28
CA SER A 41 -7.38 -10.65 11.46
C SER A 41 -8.15 -10.43 10.15
N GLY A 42 -7.67 -10.98 9.04
CA GLY A 42 -8.30 -10.84 7.73
C GLY A 42 -9.77 -11.28 7.74
N GLY A 43 -10.67 -10.41 7.27
CA GLY A 43 -12.11 -10.65 7.27
C GLY A 43 -12.80 -10.61 8.66
N SER A 44 -12.08 -10.32 9.74
CA SER A 44 -12.64 -10.15 11.08
C SER A 44 -13.17 -8.73 11.31
N ALA A 45 -14.07 -8.57 12.29
CA ALA A 45 -14.54 -7.27 12.76
C ALA A 45 -13.52 -6.52 13.64
N SER A 46 -12.34 -7.11 13.90
CA SER A 46 -11.30 -6.54 14.76
C SER A 46 -10.09 -6.06 13.97
N LEU A 47 -9.42 -5.02 14.49
CA LEU A 47 -8.12 -4.58 13.97
C LEU A 47 -7.03 -5.64 14.24
N PRO A 48 -5.99 -5.71 13.39
CA PRO A 48 -4.89 -6.65 13.58
C PRO A 48 -4.16 -6.43 14.90
N SER A 49 -3.65 -7.51 15.47
CA SER A 49 -2.83 -7.44 16.69
C SER A 49 -1.52 -6.70 16.42
N PRO A 50 -1.20 -5.62 17.18
CA PRO A 50 0.08 -4.92 17.05
C PRO A 50 1.28 -5.83 17.27
N GLN A 51 1.16 -6.82 18.15
CA GLN A 51 2.21 -7.81 18.41
C GLN A 51 2.48 -8.70 17.19
N ARG A 52 1.44 -9.10 16.45
CA ARG A 52 1.60 -9.92 15.23
C ARG A 52 2.24 -9.12 14.10
N LEU A 53 1.82 -7.86 13.93
CA LEU A 53 2.42 -6.94 12.97
C LEU A 53 3.91 -6.70 13.27
N GLN A 54 4.27 -6.48 14.53
CA GLN A 54 5.67 -6.33 14.95
C GLN A 54 6.52 -7.57 14.64
N LEU A 55 6.00 -8.78 14.87
CA LEU A 55 6.73 -10.01 14.55
C LEU A 55 6.94 -10.18 13.03
N LEU A 56 5.92 -9.86 12.22
CA LEU A 56 6.02 -9.90 10.76
C LEU A 56 7.03 -8.86 10.24
N GLU A 57 7.01 -7.65 10.80
CA GLU A 57 7.97 -6.58 10.49
C GLU A 57 9.41 -7.00 10.83
N LEU A 58 9.65 -7.51 12.04
CA LEU A 58 10.98 -7.96 12.49
C LEU A 58 11.55 -9.07 11.57
N SER A 59 10.66 -9.91 11.04
CA SER A 59 11.03 -10.98 10.11
C SER A 59 11.21 -10.52 8.65
N GLN A 60 11.01 -9.23 8.37
CA GLN A 60 11.07 -8.61 7.04
C GLN A 60 10.09 -9.25 6.05
N TYR A 61 8.86 -9.54 6.50
CA TYR A 61 7.84 -10.20 5.68
C TYR A 61 7.46 -9.39 4.43
N LEU A 62 7.41 -8.05 4.55
CA LEU A 62 7.14 -7.16 3.43
C LEU A 62 8.25 -7.26 2.37
N GLU A 63 9.49 -7.06 2.81
CA GLU A 63 10.66 -6.93 1.94
C GLU A 63 11.05 -8.24 1.28
N ARG A 64 10.85 -9.36 1.98
CA ARG A 64 11.39 -10.67 1.56
C ARG A 64 10.37 -11.62 0.99
N TYR A 65 9.08 -11.44 1.30
CA TYR A 65 8.04 -12.36 0.88
C TYR A 65 6.94 -11.70 0.08
N LEU A 66 6.37 -10.59 0.56
CA LEU A 66 5.23 -9.97 -0.12
C LEU A 66 5.67 -9.19 -1.35
N TRP A 67 6.61 -8.25 -1.20
CA TRP A 67 6.98 -7.34 -2.29
C TRP A 67 7.64 -8.06 -3.47
N PRO A 68 8.63 -8.97 -3.29
CA PRO A 68 9.26 -9.65 -4.42
C PRO A 68 8.31 -10.56 -5.22
N ASN A 69 7.19 -10.97 -4.62
CA ASN A 69 6.21 -11.86 -5.22
C ASN A 69 4.87 -11.16 -5.51
N PHE A 70 4.84 -9.83 -5.47
CA PHE A 70 3.66 -9.05 -5.81
C PHE A 70 3.53 -8.88 -7.33
N ASP A 71 2.32 -9.10 -7.84
CA ASP A 71 1.97 -8.97 -9.24
C ASP A 71 0.49 -8.58 -9.41
N ALA A 72 0.01 -8.54 -10.66
CA ALA A 72 -1.38 -8.20 -10.94
C ALA A 72 -2.37 -9.28 -10.49
N SER A 73 -1.92 -10.53 -10.34
CA SER A 73 -2.74 -11.68 -9.93
C SER A 73 -2.84 -11.83 -8.41
N SER A 74 -2.05 -11.03 -7.67
CA SER A 74 -1.97 -11.06 -6.22
C SER A 74 -3.34 -10.83 -5.57
N SER A 75 -3.60 -11.66 -4.56
CA SER A 75 -4.89 -11.73 -3.88
C SER A 75 -5.18 -10.52 -3.00
N HIS A 76 -6.42 -10.39 -2.56
CA HIS A 76 -6.83 -9.38 -1.58
C HIS A 76 -6.00 -9.46 -0.30
N ALA A 77 -5.76 -10.67 0.21
CA ALA A 77 -4.94 -10.89 1.39
C ALA A 77 -3.51 -10.38 1.21
N HIS A 78 -2.93 -10.55 0.03
CA HIS A 78 -1.59 -10.06 -0.29
C HIS A 78 -1.54 -8.53 -0.25
N VAL A 79 -2.46 -7.88 -0.96
CA VAL A 79 -2.58 -6.41 -1.03
C VAL A 79 -2.81 -5.82 0.37
N MET A 80 -3.77 -6.36 1.12
CA MET A 80 -4.08 -5.87 2.47
C MET A 80 -2.96 -6.15 3.47
N SER A 81 -2.24 -7.27 3.35
CA SER A 81 -1.06 -7.53 4.20
C SER A 81 0.04 -6.48 3.97
N MET A 82 0.27 -6.07 2.72
CA MET A 82 1.22 -5.00 2.42
C MET A 82 0.78 -3.66 3.01
N VAL A 83 -0.50 -3.29 2.87
CA VAL A 83 -1.09 -2.08 3.49
C VAL A 83 -0.83 -2.05 5.00
N LEU A 84 -1.09 -3.17 5.68
CA LEU A 84 -0.92 -3.28 7.12
C LEU A 84 0.54 -3.14 7.58
N LEU A 85 1.50 -3.71 6.84
CA LEU A 85 2.91 -3.60 7.17
C LEU A 85 3.48 -2.21 6.90
N VAL A 86 3.04 -1.53 5.83
CA VAL A 86 3.39 -0.13 5.59
C VAL A 86 2.88 0.76 6.72
N ASN A 87 1.63 0.56 7.15
CA ASN A 87 1.07 1.26 8.30
C ASN A 87 1.87 1.00 9.59
N GLU A 88 2.26 -0.25 9.83
CA GLU A 88 3.04 -0.62 11.00
C GLU A 88 4.42 0.05 10.99
N LYS A 89 5.11 0.05 9.84
CA LYS A 89 6.38 0.77 9.68
C LYS A 89 6.22 2.26 9.96
N TYR A 90 5.16 2.87 9.42
CA TYR A 90 4.87 4.29 9.68
C TYR A 90 4.60 4.55 11.16
N ARG A 91 3.82 3.69 11.82
CA ARG A 91 3.53 3.74 13.27
C ARG A 91 4.80 3.63 14.13
N GLN A 92 5.79 2.89 13.66
CA GLN A 92 7.09 2.72 14.32
C GLN A 92 8.14 3.76 13.90
N ASN A 93 7.80 4.73 13.05
CA ASN A 93 8.74 5.68 12.44
C ASN A 93 9.90 5.01 11.69
N LEU A 94 9.64 3.86 11.08
CA LEU A 94 10.58 3.16 10.22
C LEU A 94 10.43 3.63 8.77
N PRO A 95 11.48 3.48 7.94
CA PRO A 95 11.39 3.78 6.50
C PRO A 95 10.36 2.87 5.80
N ALA A 96 9.11 3.33 5.70
CA ALA A 96 7.99 2.53 5.21
C ALA A 96 8.08 2.20 3.72
N TRP A 97 8.78 3.04 2.94
CA TRP A 97 8.82 2.95 1.48
C TRP A 97 10.12 2.37 0.92
N SER A 98 11.11 2.08 1.77
CA SER A 98 12.42 1.58 1.33
C SER A 98 12.34 0.24 0.61
N ALA A 99 11.39 -0.62 0.99
CA ALA A 99 11.11 -1.90 0.34
C ALA A 99 10.84 -1.73 -1.17
N PHE A 100 10.10 -0.67 -1.52
CA PHE A 100 9.65 -0.41 -2.89
C PHE A 100 10.71 0.29 -3.74
N ALA A 101 11.76 0.85 -3.13
CA ALA A 101 12.85 1.51 -3.85
C ALA A 101 13.81 0.52 -4.53
N SER A 102 13.86 -0.72 -4.03
CA SER A 102 14.79 -1.76 -4.50
C SER A 102 14.33 -2.52 -5.75
N GLU A 103 13.39 -1.95 -6.52
CA GLU A 103 12.85 -2.61 -7.70
C GLU A 103 13.97 -2.91 -8.70
N ASN A 104 14.23 -4.20 -8.94
CA ASN A 104 15.32 -4.69 -9.76
C ASN A 104 15.26 -4.07 -11.17
N GLY A 105 16.07 -3.04 -11.42
CA GLY A 105 16.19 -2.38 -12.72
C GLY A 105 15.69 -0.94 -12.79
N ALA A 106 15.17 -0.34 -11.71
CA ALA A 106 14.93 1.10 -11.68
C ALA A 106 16.28 1.83 -11.49
N GLU A 107 16.64 2.70 -12.45
CA GLU A 107 17.81 3.58 -12.31
C GLU A 107 17.69 4.40 -11.01
N GLU A 108 18.80 4.55 -10.28
CA GLU A 108 18.87 5.40 -9.09
C GLU A 108 18.40 6.83 -9.43
N GLY A 109 17.21 7.20 -8.95
CA GLY A 109 16.58 8.50 -9.25
C GLY A 109 15.35 8.44 -10.15
N SER A 110 14.95 7.27 -10.66
CA SER A 110 13.66 7.13 -11.37
C SER A 110 12.49 7.49 -10.45
N SER A 111 11.66 8.42 -10.91
CA SER A 111 10.42 8.81 -10.24
C SER A 111 9.30 7.79 -10.44
N THR A 112 9.53 6.73 -11.22
CA THR A 112 8.52 5.75 -11.61
C THR A 112 8.94 4.34 -11.19
N SER A 113 8.14 3.73 -10.33
CA SER A 113 8.21 2.31 -9.97
C SER A 113 6.96 1.61 -10.51
N PRO A 114 7.06 0.79 -11.57
CA PRO A 114 5.92 0.11 -12.19
C PRO A 114 5.13 -0.77 -11.20
N GLY A 115 5.81 -1.52 -10.34
CA GLY A 115 5.17 -2.34 -9.31
C GLY A 115 4.45 -1.49 -8.28
N LEU A 116 5.02 -0.35 -7.88
CA LEU A 116 4.35 0.56 -6.94
C LEU A 116 3.13 1.19 -7.59
N ALA A 117 3.22 1.57 -8.86
CA ALA A 117 2.07 2.07 -9.63
C ALA A 117 0.95 1.02 -9.72
N LEU A 118 1.30 -0.25 -9.98
CA LEU A 118 0.35 -1.36 -9.97
C LEU A 118 -0.28 -1.56 -8.59
N PHE A 119 0.49 -1.48 -7.52
CA PHE A 119 -0.01 -1.59 -6.15
C PHE A 119 -1.02 -0.48 -5.83
N PHE A 120 -0.69 0.78 -6.12
CA PHE A 120 -1.64 1.89 -5.94
C PHE A 120 -2.88 1.75 -6.83
N GLN A 121 -2.73 1.26 -8.07
CA GLN A 121 -3.86 0.98 -8.95
C GLN A 121 -4.80 -0.07 -8.34
N ARG A 122 -4.25 -1.15 -7.77
CA ARG A 122 -5.02 -2.19 -7.07
C ARG A 122 -5.77 -1.61 -5.87
N LEU A 123 -5.15 -0.72 -5.09
CA LEU A 123 -5.79 -0.10 -3.93
C LEU A 123 -6.94 0.83 -4.32
N VAL A 124 -6.77 1.62 -5.37
CA VAL A 124 -7.80 2.57 -5.85
C VAL A 124 -8.96 1.84 -6.55
N SER A 125 -8.74 0.62 -7.07
CA SER A 125 -9.79 -0.19 -7.67
C SER A 125 -10.59 -1.04 -6.68
N LEU A 126 -10.23 -1.04 -5.39
CA LEU A 126 -11.01 -1.71 -4.35
C LEU A 126 -12.38 -1.05 -4.18
N GLU A 127 -13.43 -1.87 -4.10
CA GLU A 127 -14.76 -1.41 -3.74
C GLU A 127 -14.83 -1.15 -2.22
N VAL A 128 -14.37 0.03 -1.79
CA VAL A 128 -14.24 0.39 -0.36
C VAL A 128 -15.54 0.21 0.44
N ALA A 129 -16.71 0.30 -0.22
CA ALA A 129 -18.01 0.12 0.41
C ALA A 129 -18.30 -1.34 0.84
N SER A 130 -17.73 -2.34 0.15
CA SER A 130 -17.90 -3.76 0.47
C SER A 130 -16.87 -4.27 1.47
N LEU A 131 -15.85 -3.46 1.81
CA LEU A 131 -14.81 -3.84 2.76
C LEU A 131 -15.27 -3.74 4.24
N PRO A 132 -14.82 -4.67 5.10
CA PRO A 132 -14.99 -4.55 6.55
C PRO A 132 -14.40 -3.25 7.10
N LEU A 133 -15.00 -2.72 8.18
CA LEU A 133 -14.53 -1.47 8.80
C LEU A 133 -13.03 -1.48 9.16
N PRO A 134 -12.44 -2.55 9.73
CA PRO A 134 -11.00 -2.59 10.01
C PRO A 134 -10.11 -2.40 8.76
N GLU A 135 -10.52 -2.95 7.62
CA GLU A 135 -9.78 -2.82 6.37
C GLU A 135 -9.90 -1.40 5.81
N ARG A 136 -11.09 -0.81 5.88
CA ARG A 136 -11.32 0.60 5.50
C ARG A 136 -10.46 1.55 6.32
N LEU A 137 -10.35 1.33 7.63
CA LEU A 137 -9.46 2.09 8.51
C LEU A 137 -7.99 1.89 8.13
N SER A 138 -7.60 0.67 7.80
CA SER A 138 -6.22 0.36 7.36
C SER A 138 -5.86 1.07 6.05
N LEU A 139 -6.80 1.12 5.08
CA LEU A 139 -6.62 1.88 3.85
C LEU A 139 -6.52 3.38 4.11
N LEU A 140 -7.35 3.91 5.01
CA LEU A 140 -7.30 5.33 5.40
C LEU A 140 -5.93 5.70 5.99
N LEU A 141 -5.42 4.88 6.92
CA LEU A 141 -4.10 5.08 7.51
C LEU A 141 -2.99 5.00 6.45
N PHE A 142 -3.11 4.06 5.51
CA PHE A 142 -2.14 3.90 4.43
C PHE A 142 -2.11 5.11 3.50
N PHE A 143 -3.27 5.59 3.06
CA PHE A 143 -3.32 6.79 2.22
C PHE A 143 -2.87 8.03 3.00
N SER A 144 -3.17 8.13 4.30
CA SER A 144 -2.62 9.20 5.14
C SER A 144 -1.09 9.16 5.16
N ALA A 145 -0.48 8.00 5.36
CA ALA A 145 0.98 7.84 5.30
C ALA A 145 1.52 8.20 3.91
N ALA A 146 0.87 7.74 2.84
CA ALA A 146 1.29 8.02 1.46
C ALA A 146 1.24 9.52 1.12
N PHE A 147 0.19 10.24 1.54
CA PHE A 147 0.09 11.69 1.38
C PHE A 147 1.02 12.47 2.29
N GLN A 148 1.50 11.88 3.39
CA GLN A 148 2.52 12.47 4.25
C GLN A 148 3.95 12.21 3.76
N SER A 149 4.13 11.30 2.80
CA SER A 149 5.43 10.93 2.23
C SER A 149 5.70 11.51 0.84
N LEU A 150 5.30 12.76 0.61
CA LEU A 150 5.49 13.43 -0.68
C LEU A 150 6.96 13.70 -1.00
N GLU A 151 7.86 13.66 -0.04
CA GLU A 151 9.31 13.72 -0.26
C GLU A 151 9.81 12.51 -1.07
N THR A 152 9.15 11.36 -0.94
CA THR A 152 9.49 10.13 -1.65
C THR A 152 8.97 10.17 -3.10
N PRO A 153 9.83 10.33 -4.13
CA PRO A 153 9.40 10.56 -5.51
C PRO A 153 8.44 9.51 -6.10
N PRO A 154 8.65 8.19 -5.95
CA PRO A 154 7.75 7.20 -6.53
C PRO A 154 6.38 7.20 -5.85
N VAL A 155 6.29 7.48 -4.54
CA VAL A 155 5.03 7.61 -3.80
C VAL A 155 4.30 8.88 -4.24
N ARG A 156 5.00 10.02 -4.27
CA ARG A 156 4.49 11.32 -4.74
C ARG A 156 3.86 11.21 -6.13
N ALA A 157 4.52 10.49 -7.05
CA ALA A 157 4.03 10.27 -8.41
C ALA A 157 2.70 9.52 -8.45
N GLN A 158 2.41 8.64 -7.49
CA GLN A 158 1.12 7.94 -7.41
C GLN A 158 0.05 8.80 -6.74
N VAL A 159 0.32 9.38 -5.56
CA VAL A 159 -0.72 10.06 -4.77
C VAL A 159 -1.16 11.40 -5.36
N LEU A 160 -0.25 12.17 -6.00
CA LEU A 160 -0.63 13.45 -6.61
C LEU A 160 -1.55 13.28 -7.82
N ARG A 161 -1.53 12.12 -8.48
CA ARG A 161 -2.48 11.82 -9.56
C ARG A 161 -3.91 11.73 -9.04
N LEU A 162 -4.10 11.30 -7.79
CA LEU A 162 -5.42 11.14 -7.16
C LEU A 162 -6.08 12.47 -6.80
N VAL A 163 -5.30 13.52 -6.59
CA VAL A 163 -5.76 14.87 -6.21
C VAL A 163 -5.51 15.90 -7.31
N SER A 164 -5.50 15.43 -8.56
CA SER A 164 -5.24 16.26 -9.74
C SER A 164 -6.52 16.90 -10.31
N LEU A 165 -6.37 17.78 -11.29
CA LEU A 165 -7.48 18.49 -11.94
C LEU A 165 -8.68 17.60 -12.35
N PRO A 166 -8.52 16.36 -12.85
CA PRO A 166 -9.63 15.43 -13.05
C PRO A 166 -10.60 15.26 -11.88
N LEU A 167 -10.16 15.42 -10.63
CA LEU A 167 -11.04 15.33 -9.45
C LEU A 167 -12.17 16.37 -9.50
N TRP A 168 -11.96 17.50 -10.18
CA TRP A 168 -12.97 18.55 -10.33
C TRP A 168 -14.21 18.12 -11.14
N THR A 169 -14.16 16.98 -11.83
CA THR A 169 -15.34 16.38 -12.49
C THR A 169 -16.45 16.02 -11.51
N THR A 170 -16.11 15.82 -10.23
CA THR A 170 -17.06 15.54 -9.15
C THR A 170 -17.74 16.80 -8.57
N LEU A 171 -17.26 17.99 -8.92
CA LEU A 171 -17.84 19.24 -8.45
C LEU A 171 -19.17 19.54 -9.15
N SER A 172 -20.06 20.25 -8.46
CA SER A 172 -21.24 20.81 -9.11
C SER A 172 -20.81 21.83 -10.18
N ALA A 173 -21.59 21.94 -11.26
CA ALA A 173 -21.27 22.82 -12.38
C ALA A 173 -21.03 24.28 -11.94
N GLN A 174 -21.84 24.79 -11.01
CA GLN A 174 -21.70 26.14 -10.46
C GLN A 174 -20.39 26.31 -9.68
N ARG A 175 -20.02 25.32 -8.85
CA ARG A 175 -18.78 25.37 -8.08
C ARG A 175 -17.57 25.31 -8.99
N LEU A 176 -17.59 24.41 -9.98
CA LEU A 176 -16.55 24.28 -11.00
C LEU A 176 -16.34 25.60 -11.75
N GLN A 177 -17.42 26.25 -12.19
CA GLN A 177 -17.33 27.55 -12.85
C GLN A 177 -16.66 28.57 -11.92
N LEU A 178 -17.09 28.69 -10.67
CA LEU A 178 -16.52 29.65 -9.72
C LEU A 178 -15.01 29.43 -9.52
N GLU A 179 -14.55 28.19 -9.38
CA GLU A 179 -13.12 27.90 -9.22
C GLU A 179 -12.32 28.18 -10.51
N LEU A 180 -12.87 27.86 -11.68
CA LEU A 180 -12.22 28.17 -12.97
C LEU A 180 -12.15 29.68 -13.25
N HIS A 181 -13.13 30.46 -12.79
CA HIS A 181 -13.07 31.92 -12.86
C HIS A 181 -12.02 32.49 -11.89
N ARG A 182 -11.88 31.90 -10.70
CA ARG A 182 -10.84 32.29 -9.73
C ARG A 182 -9.43 31.97 -10.21
N GLN A 183 -9.26 30.89 -10.99
CA GLN A 183 -7.96 30.51 -11.54
C GLN A 183 -8.02 30.28 -13.06
N PRO A 184 -8.02 31.36 -13.86
CA PRO A 184 -8.17 31.28 -15.32
C PRO A 184 -7.11 30.43 -16.03
N ALA A 185 -5.92 30.28 -15.43
CA ALA A 185 -4.85 29.43 -15.95
C ALA A 185 -5.27 27.94 -16.10
N LEU A 186 -6.23 27.47 -15.29
CA LEU A 186 -6.72 26.09 -15.33
C LEU A 186 -7.74 25.83 -16.44
N LEU A 187 -8.30 26.87 -17.09
CA LEU A 187 -9.29 26.72 -18.16
C LEU A 187 -8.76 25.93 -19.36
N LYS A 188 -7.51 26.19 -19.77
CA LYS A 188 -6.88 25.49 -20.89
C LYS A 188 -6.66 24.00 -20.58
N PRO A 189 -5.99 23.63 -19.47
CA PRO A 189 -5.90 22.23 -19.02
C PRO A 189 -7.25 21.54 -18.86
N TRP A 190 -8.23 22.22 -18.28
CA TRP A 190 -9.59 21.67 -18.08
C TRP A 190 -10.28 21.32 -19.40
N ARG A 191 -10.23 22.22 -20.39
CA ARG A 191 -10.79 21.95 -21.73
C ARG A 191 -10.07 20.82 -22.45
N ALA A 192 -8.75 20.70 -22.28
CA ALA A 192 -7.98 19.62 -22.87
C ALA A 192 -8.34 18.26 -22.25
N LEU A 193 -8.58 18.22 -20.93
CA LEU A 193 -9.01 17.04 -20.21
C LEU A 193 -10.35 16.51 -20.72
N LEU A 194 -11.36 17.37 -20.83
CA LEU A 194 -12.69 16.98 -21.33
C LEU A 194 -12.65 16.39 -22.74
N ARG A 195 -11.72 16.83 -23.60
CA ARG A 195 -11.55 16.26 -24.96
C ARG A 195 -10.90 14.88 -24.96
N ARG A 196 -10.19 14.52 -23.89
CA ARG A 196 -9.49 13.23 -23.79
C ARG A 196 -10.39 12.14 -23.22
N GLU A 197 -11.48 12.53 -22.55
CA GLU A 197 -12.49 11.64 -21.96
C GLU A 197 -13.74 11.47 -22.84
N ALA A 198 -13.90 12.30 -23.88
CA ALA A 198 -14.94 12.21 -24.91
C ALA A 198 -14.46 11.38 -26.12
#